data_AF-A0A517RME8-F1
#
_entry.id   AF-A0A517RME8-F1
#
_cell.length_a   1.000
_cell.length_b   1.000
_cell.length_c   1.000
_cell.angle_alpha   90.00
_cell.angle_beta   90.00
_cell.angle_gamma   90.00
#
_symmetry.space_group_name_H-M   'P 1'
#
loop_
_entity.id
_entity.type
_entity.pdbx_description
1 polymer ?
#
loop_
_entity_poly.entity_id
_entity_poly.type
_entity_poly.pdbx_seq_one_letter_code
_entity_poly.pdbx_strand_id
1 'polypeptide(L)'
;MSGGFLDDTNFTDSRPQESDQLLITDFLFVSFNSRVLALDRDTGKLLWSWKAPKGRSNYVSILVDDEQLFASIDGYTYCLDPYTGRQIWFNALKGFGYGIPTLATADLHTNNASAAEIISREQRRQDNGAQ
;
A
#
# COMPACT_ATOMS: atom_id res chain seq x y z
N MET A 1 -11.58 59.70 36.83
CA MET A 1 -11.56 58.23 37.00
C MET A 1 -11.64 57.63 35.61
N SER A 2 -10.48 57.20 35.12
CA SER A 2 -10.19 55.82 34.66
C SER A 2 -10.54 55.60 33.20
N GLY A 3 -9.49 55.60 32.37
CA GLY A 3 -9.53 55.18 30.98
C GLY A 3 -9.51 53.66 30.82
N GLY A 4 -9.33 53.24 29.56
CA GLY A 4 -9.18 51.86 29.14
C GLY A 4 -10.14 51.56 27.98
N PHE A 5 -9.79 50.83 26.94
CA PHE A 5 -8.56 50.16 26.54
C PHE A 5 -8.88 49.71 25.10
N LEU A 6 -7.91 49.79 24.19
CA LEU A 6 -8.02 49.25 22.83
C LEU A 6 -8.26 47.75 22.94
N ASP A 7 -9.23 47.19 22.22
CA ASP A 7 -9.26 45.74 22.00
C ASP A 7 -8.86 45.47 20.55
N ASP A 8 -7.56 45.23 20.44
CA ASP A 8 -6.87 44.72 19.27
C ASP A 8 -7.31 43.28 19.00
N THR A 9 -7.32 42.91 17.73
CA THR A 9 -7.15 41.53 17.23
C THR A 9 -8.26 40.53 17.55
N ASN A 10 -9.31 40.55 16.72
CA ASN A 10 -9.96 39.30 16.32
C ASN A 10 -9.67 39.03 14.84
N PHE A 11 -8.37 38.94 14.51
CA PHE A 11 -7.94 38.26 13.30
C PHE A 11 -7.99 36.77 13.63
N THR A 12 -9.13 36.15 13.33
CA THR A 12 -9.21 34.70 13.20
C THR A 12 -8.22 34.32 12.11
N ASP A 13 -7.03 33.88 12.53
CA ASP A 13 -6.03 33.22 11.71
C ASP A 13 -6.68 31.96 11.13
N SER A 14 -7.40 32.16 10.02
CA SER A 14 -7.94 31.11 9.19
C SER A 14 -6.77 30.55 8.39
N ARG A 15 -5.83 29.93 9.11
CA ARG A 15 -4.90 29.01 8.47
C ARG A 15 -5.76 27.95 7.81
N PRO A 16 -5.61 27.71 6.50
CA PRO A 16 -6.22 26.54 5.91
C PRO A 16 -5.72 25.34 6.70
N GLN A 17 -6.65 24.55 7.24
CA GLN A 17 -6.37 23.20 7.74
C GLN A 17 -5.56 22.52 6.64
N GLU A 18 -4.29 22.19 6.93
CA GLU A 18 -3.53 21.27 6.07
C GLU A 18 -4.44 20.06 5.89
N SER A 19 -4.82 19.81 4.64
CA SER A 19 -5.65 18.70 4.23
C SER A 19 -5.28 17.45 5.02
N ASP A 20 -6.23 16.86 5.75
CA ASP A 20 -6.12 15.55 6.38
C ASP A 20 -5.82 14.51 5.28
N GLN A 21 -4.55 14.41 4.87
CA GLN A 21 -4.09 13.36 3.99
C GLN A 21 -4.01 12.12 4.85
N LEU A 22 -4.96 11.21 4.64
CA LEU A 22 -4.89 9.88 5.25
C LEU A 22 -3.54 9.27 4.87
N LEU A 23 -2.74 8.93 5.88
CA LEU A 23 -1.50 8.22 5.70
C LEU A 23 -1.80 6.72 5.66
N ILE A 24 -1.00 5.94 4.92
CA ILE A 24 -1.19 4.49 4.90
C ILE A 24 -1.06 3.86 6.30
N THR A 25 -0.32 4.53 7.20
CA THR A 25 -0.17 4.16 8.62
C THR A 25 -1.45 4.27 9.43
N ASP A 26 -2.48 4.94 8.92
CA ASP A 26 -3.79 5.13 9.56
C ASP A 26 -4.73 3.96 9.24
N PHE A 27 -4.30 3.03 8.38
CA PHE A 27 -5.08 1.87 7.97
C PHE A 27 -4.60 0.60 8.69
N LEU A 28 -5.56 -0.17 9.18
CA LEU A 28 -5.38 -1.57 9.55
C LEU A 28 -5.98 -2.45 8.44
N PHE A 29 -5.13 -3.20 7.74
CA PHE A 29 -5.58 -4.13 6.70
C PHE A 29 -5.83 -5.53 7.28
N VAL A 30 -6.98 -6.09 6.95
CA VAL A 30 -7.40 -7.43 7.40
C VAL A 30 -7.82 -8.23 6.19
N SER A 31 -7.38 -9.48 6.08
CA SER A 31 -7.76 -10.38 5.01
C SER A 31 -8.40 -11.66 5.53
N PHE A 32 -9.55 -12.03 4.96
CA PHE A 32 -10.27 -13.26 5.28
C PHE A 32 -11.33 -13.59 4.23
N ASN A 33 -11.66 -14.87 4.03
CA ASN A 33 -12.76 -15.31 3.16
C ASN A 33 -12.74 -14.69 1.75
N SER A 34 -11.57 -14.72 1.11
CA SER A 34 -11.35 -14.11 -0.21
C SER A 34 -11.59 -12.59 -0.25
N ARG A 35 -11.47 -11.89 0.88
CA ARG A 35 -11.62 -10.44 1.00
C ARG A 35 -10.41 -9.79 1.63
N VAL A 36 -10.26 -8.52 1.33
CA VAL A 36 -9.37 -7.58 2.01
C VAL A 36 -10.20 -6.40 2.49
N LEU A 37 -10.00 -6.00 3.73
CA LEU A 37 -10.72 -4.91 4.38
C LEU A 37 -9.70 -3.91 4.90
N ALA A 38 -10.07 -2.64 4.84
CA ALA A 38 -9.38 -1.57 5.51
C ALA A 38 -10.23 -1.07 6.66
N LEU A 39 -9.64 -1.05 7.84
CA LEU A 39 -10.20 -0.42 9.02
C LEU A 39 -9.39 0.82 9.34
N ASP A 40 -10.04 1.83 9.88
CA ASP A 40 -9.38 2.91 10.59
C ASP A 40 -8.62 2.30 11.77
N ARG A 41 -7.32 2.56 11.86
CA ARG A 41 -6.42 1.91 12.81
C ARG A 41 -6.79 2.20 14.27
N ASP A 42 -7.25 3.42 14.56
CA ASP A 42 -7.48 3.87 15.94
C ASP A 42 -8.90 3.55 16.41
N THR A 43 -9.89 3.64 15.52
CA THR A 43 -11.31 3.44 15.84
C THR A 43 -11.83 2.05 15.47
N GLY A 44 -11.12 1.31 14.61
CA GLY A 44 -11.57 0.03 14.06
C GLY A 44 -12.72 0.13 13.06
N LYS A 45 -13.10 1.35 12.65
CA LYS A 45 -14.20 1.57 11.72
C LYS A 45 -13.85 1.02 10.34
N LEU A 46 -14.78 0.28 9.73
CA LEU A 46 -14.62 -0.17 8.34
C LEU A 46 -14.61 1.04 7.38
N LEU A 47 -13.50 1.21 6.68
CA LEU A 47 -13.29 2.26 5.67
C LEU A 47 -13.69 1.75 4.28
N TRP A 48 -13.15 0.60 3.88
CA TRP A 48 -13.50 -0.05 2.62
C TRP A 48 -13.35 -1.57 2.70
N SER A 49 -13.98 -2.28 1.74
CA SER A 49 -13.78 -3.71 1.57
C SER A 49 -13.67 -4.08 0.09
N TRP A 50 -12.79 -5.03 -0.21
CA TRP A 50 -12.58 -5.60 -1.52
C TRP A 50 -12.77 -7.12 -1.45
N LYS A 51 -13.40 -7.69 -2.48
CA LYS A 51 -13.56 -9.13 -2.63
C LYS A 51 -12.82 -9.56 -3.89
N ALA A 52 -11.99 -10.60 -3.76
CA ALA A 52 -11.25 -11.15 -4.87
C ALA A 52 -12.21 -11.58 -6.00
N PRO A 53 -12.02 -11.09 -7.23
CA PRO A 53 -12.82 -11.51 -8.38
C PRO A 53 -12.63 -12.99 -8.73
N LYS A 54 -11.45 -13.54 -8.42
CA LYS A 54 -11.08 -14.95 -8.63
C LYS A 54 -10.30 -15.47 -7.43
N GLY A 55 -10.27 -16.80 -7.32
CA GLY A 55 -9.85 -17.51 -6.11
C GLY A 55 -11.06 -17.83 -5.23
N ARG A 56 -11.07 -19.01 -4.62
CA ARG A 56 -12.13 -19.50 -3.74
C ARG A 56 -11.61 -19.88 -2.36
N SER A 57 -10.30 -19.80 -2.14
CA SER A 57 -9.68 -20.03 -0.86
C SER A 57 -10.10 -18.97 0.16
N ASN A 58 -10.21 -19.43 1.40
CA ASN A 58 -10.50 -18.55 2.54
C ASN A 58 -9.26 -17.75 2.97
N TYR A 59 -8.07 -18.15 2.49
CA TYR A 59 -6.79 -17.55 2.83
C TYR A 59 -6.38 -16.57 1.73
N VAL A 60 -6.11 -15.33 2.15
CA VAL A 60 -5.58 -14.27 1.30
C VAL A 60 -4.34 -13.73 1.99
N SER A 61 -3.18 -13.87 1.35
CA SER A 61 -1.95 -13.26 1.84
C SER A 61 -1.90 -11.82 1.37
N ILE A 62 -1.62 -10.89 2.29
CA ILE A 62 -1.50 -9.47 1.98
C ILE A 62 -0.10 -8.96 2.31
N LEU A 63 0.37 -7.98 1.54
CA LEU A 63 1.62 -7.26 1.76
C LEU A 63 1.38 -5.79 1.44
N VAL A 64 1.80 -4.90 2.34
CA VAL A 64 1.84 -3.46 2.10
C VAL A 64 3.28 -3.07 1.79
N ASP A 65 3.48 -2.31 0.72
CA ASP A 65 4.78 -1.78 0.31
C ASP A 65 4.57 -0.37 -0.26
N ASP A 66 5.20 0.64 0.35
CA ASP A 66 4.96 2.06 0.08
C ASP A 66 3.47 2.43 -0.03
N GLU A 67 2.99 2.73 -1.25
CA GLU A 67 1.62 3.15 -1.56
C GLU A 67 0.80 2.03 -2.26
N GLN A 68 1.23 0.78 -2.15
CA GLN A 68 0.58 -0.35 -2.79
C GLN A 68 0.22 -1.45 -1.79
N LEU A 69 -0.98 -1.98 -1.94
CA LEU A 69 -1.45 -3.15 -1.20
C LEU A 69 -1.56 -4.34 -2.15
N PHE A 70 -0.72 -5.34 -1.93
CA PHE A 70 -0.77 -6.59 -2.65
C PHE A 70 -1.63 -7.61 -1.93
N ALA A 71 -2.46 -8.31 -2.68
CA ALA A 71 -3.30 -9.40 -2.18
C ALA A 71 -3.15 -10.61 -3.10
N SER A 72 -2.83 -11.77 -2.54
CA SER A 72 -2.65 -13.01 -3.29
C SER A 72 -3.52 -14.13 -2.74
N ILE A 73 -4.17 -14.84 -3.65
CA ILE A 73 -5.13 -15.91 -3.38
C ILE A 73 -5.16 -16.90 -4.55
N ASP A 74 -5.02 -18.20 -4.29
CA ASP A 74 -5.20 -19.27 -5.29
C ASP A 74 -4.50 -19.01 -6.64
N GLY A 75 -3.23 -18.61 -6.63
CA GLY A 75 -2.50 -18.34 -7.88
C GLY A 75 -2.95 -17.05 -8.60
N TYR A 76 -3.73 -16.19 -7.96
CA TYR A 76 -4.03 -14.84 -8.43
C TYR A 76 -3.37 -13.84 -7.50
N THR A 77 -2.72 -12.83 -8.07
CA THR A 77 -2.15 -11.71 -7.33
C THR A 77 -2.76 -10.42 -7.86
N TYR A 78 -3.17 -9.57 -6.95
CA TYR A 78 -3.80 -8.29 -7.21
C TYR A 78 -3.00 -7.21 -6.52
N CYS A 79 -2.99 -6.02 -7.12
CA CYS A 79 -2.59 -4.80 -6.45
C CYS A 79 -3.81 -3.91 -6.31
N LEU A 80 -4.00 -3.42 -5.10
CA LEU A 80 -5.07 -2.54 -4.70
C LEU A 80 -4.46 -1.20 -4.28
N ASP A 81 -5.19 -0.14 -4.58
CA ASP A 81 -5.00 1.15 -3.95
C ASP A 81 -5.34 1.00 -2.45
N PRO A 82 -4.40 1.26 -1.53
CA PRO A 82 -4.60 1.06 -0.10
C PRO A 82 -5.65 2.01 0.50
N TYR A 83 -5.89 3.17 -0.12
CA TYR A 83 -6.82 4.18 0.37
C TYR A 83 -8.26 3.89 -0.06
N THR A 84 -8.43 3.34 -1.26
CA THR A 84 -9.76 3.14 -1.85
C THR A 84 -10.18 1.68 -1.99
N GLY A 85 -9.24 0.74 -1.90
CA GLY A 85 -9.44 -0.68 -2.19
C GLY A 85 -9.66 -0.96 -3.69
N ARG A 86 -9.47 0.03 -4.56
CA ARG A 86 -9.65 -0.13 -6.00
C ARG A 86 -8.51 -0.97 -6.57
N GLN A 87 -8.85 -1.97 -7.37
CA GLN A 87 -7.85 -2.76 -8.08
C GLN A 87 -7.09 -1.90 -9.09
N ILE A 88 -5.77 -1.85 -8.96
CA ILE A 88 -4.84 -1.19 -9.89
C ILE A 88 -4.46 -2.16 -11.01
N TRP A 89 -4.01 -3.36 -10.64
CA TRP A 89 -3.65 -4.41 -11.60
C TRP A 89 -3.94 -5.81 -11.06
N PHE A 90 -3.92 -6.81 -11.95
CA PHE A 90 -4.01 -8.22 -11.58
C PHE A 90 -3.05 -9.10 -12.40
N ASN A 91 -2.61 -10.21 -11.82
CA ASN A 91 -1.84 -11.26 -12.47
C ASN A 91 -2.43 -12.63 -12.07
N ALA A 92 -2.60 -13.52 -13.05
CA ALA A 92 -3.23 -14.82 -12.86
C ALA A 92 -2.24 -15.98 -12.63
N LEU A 93 -0.93 -15.69 -12.51
CA LEU A 93 0.15 -16.66 -12.33
C LEU A 93 -0.06 -17.95 -13.14
N LYS A 94 -0.40 -17.78 -14.42
CA LYS A 94 -0.83 -18.89 -15.29
C LYS A 94 0.28 -19.95 -15.36
N GLY A 95 -0.10 -21.20 -15.13
CA GLY A 95 0.82 -22.34 -15.20
C GLY A 95 1.52 -22.70 -13.89
N PHE A 96 1.39 -21.89 -12.83
CA PHE A 96 2.00 -22.18 -11.52
C PHE A 96 1.07 -22.95 -10.56
N GLY A 97 -0.20 -23.15 -10.95
CA GLY A 97 -1.18 -23.91 -10.18
C GLY A 97 -1.86 -23.11 -9.06
N TYR A 98 -2.55 -23.83 -8.17
CA TYR A 98 -3.24 -23.28 -7.01
C TYR A 98 -2.46 -23.65 -5.75
N GLY A 99 -2.23 -22.69 -4.86
CA GLY A 99 -1.51 -22.90 -3.60
C GLY A 99 -1.70 -21.71 -2.66
N ILE A 100 -1.18 -21.84 -1.43
CA ILE A 100 -1.16 -20.75 -0.46
C ILE A 100 0.03 -19.85 -0.82
N PRO A 101 -0.20 -18.62 -1.27
CA PRO A 101 0.89 -17.74 -1.67
C PRO A 101 1.56 -17.13 -0.44
N THR A 102 2.87 -16.90 -0.54
CA THR A 102 3.60 -16.01 0.38
C THR A 102 4.11 -14.84 -0.44
N LEU A 103 3.99 -13.63 0.10
CA LEU A 103 4.44 -12.41 -0.54
C LEU A 103 5.66 -11.87 0.19
N ALA A 104 6.62 -11.37 -0.57
CA ALA A 104 7.78 -10.65 -0.06
C ALA A 104 8.12 -9.54 -1.05
N THR A 105 8.51 -8.38 -0.52
CA THR A 105 9.16 -7.33 -1.31
C THR A 105 10.66 -7.39 -1.04
N ALA A 106 11.47 -7.09 -2.05
CA ALA A 106 12.87 -6.81 -1.83
C ALA A 106 12.92 -5.33 -1.45
N ASP A 107 13.02 -5.04 -0.16
CA ASP A 107 13.11 -3.68 0.32
C ASP A 107 14.27 -2.95 -0.41
N LEU A 108 13.91 -1.95 -1.21
CA LEU A 108 14.83 -1.07 -1.92
C LEU A 108 14.71 0.36 -1.38
N HIS A 109 14.64 0.55 -0.05
CA HIS A 109 15.09 1.80 0.58
C HIS A 109 16.60 2.07 0.37
N THR A 110 17.13 1.79 -0.82
CA THR A 110 18.41 2.27 -1.34
C THR A 110 18.10 3.21 -2.51
N ASN A 111 18.11 4.51 -2.22
CA ASN A 111 18.06 5.62 -3.17
C ASN A 111 18.48 5.24 -4.60
N ASN A 112 17.52 5.10 -5.53
CA ASN A 112 17.63 5.18 -7.01
C ASN A 112 18.77 4.44 -7.75
N ALA A 113 19.67 3.72 -7.10
CA ALA A 113 20.88 3.15 -7.70
C ALA A 113 20.71 1.68 -8.09
N SER A 114 19.72 0.99 -7.53
CA SER A 114 19.65 -0.47 -7.54
C SER A 114 19.21 -1.05 -8.89
N ALA A 115 18.33 -0.41 -9.65
CA ALA A 115 17.93 -0.94 -10.96
C ALA A 115 19.11 -0.98 -11.97
N ALA A 116 19.92 0.09 -12.01
CA ALA A 116 21.11 0.15 -12.84
C ALA A 116 22.22 -0.79 -12.33
N GLU A 117 22.34 -0.95 -11.01
CA GLU A 117 23.27 -1.92 -10.41
C GLU A 117 22.87 -3.38 -10.66
N ILE A 118 21.57 -3.70 -10.63
CA ILE A 118 21.08 -5.06 -10.89
C ILE A 118 21.29 -5.41 -12.37
N ILE A 119 20.92 -4.51 -13.29
CA ILE A 119 21.14 -4.70 -14.74
C ILE A 119 22.65 -4.84 -15.03
N SER A 120 23.50 -4.02 -14.42
CA SER A 120 24.96 -4.12 -14.62
C SER A 120 25.58 -5.37 -13.99
N ARG A 121 25.02 -5.90 -12.89
CA ARG A 121 25.44 -7.19 -12.30
C ARG A 121 25.03 -8.37 -13.18
N GLU A 122 23.86 -8.31 -13.82
CA GLU A 122 23.40 -9.33 -14.76
C GLU A 122 24.22 -9.30 -16.06
N GLN A 123 24.51 -8.12 -16.61
CA GLN A 123 25.36 -7.97 -17.79
C GLN A 123 26.77 -8.54 -17.56
N ARG A 124 27.41 -8.21 -16.42
CA ARG A 124 28.73 -8.77 -16.04
C ARG A 124 28.72 -10.29 -15.86
N ARG A 125 27.61 -10.88 -15.43
CA ARG A 125 27.48 -12.33 -15.31
C ARG A 125 27.34 -13.02 -16.67
N GLN A 126 26.70 -12.37 -17.64
CA GLN A 126 26.60 -12.89 -19.00
C GLN A 126 27.94 -12.78 -19.75
N ASP A 127 28.67 -11.67 -19.58
CA ASP A 127 29.98 -11.47 -20.21
C ASP A 127 31.04 -12.44 -19.68
N ASN A 128 31.02 -12.76 -18.39
CA ASN A 128 31.95 -13.71 -17.78
C ASN A 128 31.59 -15.20 -18.02
N GLY A 129 30.38 -15.49 -18.49
CA GLY A 129 29.94 -16.85 -18.83
C GLY A 129 30.18 -17.25 -20.29
N ALA A 130 30.63 -16.31 -21.13
CA ALA A 130 30.88 -16.49 -22.56
C ALA A 130 32.37 -16.57 -22.92
N GLN A 131 33.28 -16.67 -21.93
CA GLN A 131 34.72 -16.87 -22.09
C GLN A 131 35.15 -18.31 -21.82
#